data_AF-A0A1E5PXJ1-F1
#
_entry.id   AF-A0A1E5PXJ1-F1
#
_cell.length_a   1.000
_cell.length_b   1.000
_cell.length_c   1.000
_cell.angle_alpha   90.00
_cell.angle_beta   90.00
_cell.angle_gamma   90.00
#
_symmetry.space_group_name_H-M   'P 1'
#
loop_
_entity.id
_entity.type
_entity.pdbx_description
1 polymer ?
#
loop_
_entity_poly.entity_id
_entity_poly.type
_entity_poly.pdbx_seq_one_letter_code
_entity_poly.pdbx_strand_id
1 'polypeptide(L)'
;MDFTSILESATAVVSGIVAIDGATPTARAWWAKLFKGATPEEQTTALELFDDRTSTIRSNSNAADECATPETDAAAEGYYNHAIAELAEHLARHLDAHRELLPDLYELRDKVIKIQQENNVEKGQAGVFNGPITNNFN
;
A
#
# COMPACT_ATOMS: atom_id res chain seq x y z
N MET A 1 -10.50 14.00 -12.85
CA MET A 1 -10.23 13.19 -11.64
C MET A 1 -10.12 14.14 -10.46
N ASP A 2 -10.86 13.85 -9.40
CA ASP A 2 -10.84 14.59 -8.13
C ASP A 2 -9.91 13.92 -7.11
N PHE A 3 -9.63 14.61 -6.00
CA PHE A 3 -8.70 14.14 -4.98
C PHE A 3 -9.15 12.81 -4.35
N THR A 4 -10.46 12.61 -4.16
CA THR A 4 -11.03 11.35 -3.64
C THR A 4 -10.65 10.16 -4.51
N SER A 5 -10.78 10.26 -5.83
CA SER A 5 -10.40 9.18 -6.76
C SER A 5 -8.89 8.89 -6.75
N ILE A 6 -8.07 9.94 -6.57
CA ILE A 6 -6.61 9.80 -6.44
C ILE A 6 -6.28 9.08 -5.13
N LEU A 7 -6.91 9.46 -4.03
CA LEU A 7 -6.73 8.84 -2.72
C LEU A 7 -7.09 7.37 -2.74
N GLU A 8 -8.24 7.00 -3.31
CA GLU A 8 -8.65 5.59 -3.45
C GLU A 8 -7.62 4.76 -4.23
N SER A 9 -7.09 5.33 -5.31
CA SER A 9 -6.05 4.68 -6.13
C SER A 9 -4.72 4.56 -5.38
N ALA A 10 -4.34 5.60 -4.63
CA ALA A 10 -3.15 5.62 -3.79
C ALA A 10 -3.26 4.59 -2.65
N THR A 11 -4.42 4.48 -1.99
CA THR A 11 -4.70 3.47 -0.96
C THR A 11 -4.53 2.06 -1.53
N ALA A 12 -5.12 1.76 -2.69
CA ALA A 12 -4.99 0.44 -3.30
C ALA A 12 -3.53 0.07 -3.60
N VAL A 13 -2.74 1.02 -4.12
CA VAL A 13 -1.31 0.82 -4.41
C VAL A 13 -0.51 0.63 -3.13
N VAL A 14 -0.71 1.48 -2.12
CA VAL A 14 -0.01 1.41 -0.83
C VAL A 14 -0.29 0.10 -0.10
N SER A 15 -1.57 -0.27 0.07
CA SER A 15 -1.96 -1.57 0.65
C SER A 15 -1.30 -2.73 -0.07
N GLY A 16 -1.25 -2.63 -1.39
CA GLY A 16 -0.57 -3.56 -2.25
C GLY A 16 0.93 -3.73 -2.01
N ILE A 17 1.65 -2.61 -2.03
CA ILE A 17 3.10 -2.56 -1.78
C ILE A 17 3.41 -3.13 -0.39
N VAL A 18 2.65 -2.73 0.62
CA VAL A 18 2.84 -3.22 1.99
C VAL A 18 2.57 -4.72 2.12
N ALA A 19 1.54 -5.23 1.44
CA ALA A 19 1.20 -6.65 1.42
C ALA A 19 2.25 -7.53 0.72
N ILE A 20 2.98 -6.98 -0.26
CA ILE A 20 4.10 -7.66 -0.95
C ILE A 20 5.40 -7.42 -0.15
N ASP A 21 5.34 -7.63 1.16
CA ASP A 21 6.44 -7.40 2.11
C ASP A 21 7.07 -6.01 1.93
N GLY A 22 6.37 -4.99 2.42
CA GLY A 22 6.66 -3.57 2.23
C GLY A 22 8.10 -3.11 2.53
N ALA A 23 8.94 -3.88 3.24
CA ALA A 23 10.35 -3.52 3.42
C ALA A 23 11.33 -4.23 2.48
N THR A 24 10.84 -4.91 1.44
CA THR A 24 11.72 -5.41 0.38
C THR A 24 12.31 -4.25 -0.41
N PRO A 25 13.55 -4.39 -0.93
CA PRO A 25 14.14 -3.38 -1.81
C PRO A 25 13.25 -3.05 -3.02
N THR A 26 12.46 -4.01 -3.48
CA THR A 26 11.50 -3.86 -4.58
C THR A 26 10.35 -2.92 -4.20
N ALA A 27 9.71 -3.13 -3.06
CA ALA A 27 8.63 -2.28 -2.55
C ALA A 27 9.11 -0.84 -2.37
N ARG A 28 10.29 -0.66 -1.78
CA ARG A 28 10.94 0.64 -1.60
C ARG A 28 11.27 1.32 -2.92
N ALA A 29 11.75 0.57 -3.92
CA ALA A 29 12.05 1.11 -5.24
C ALA A 29 10.79 1.55 -6.00
N TRP A 30 9.69 0.81 -5.87
CA TRP A 30 8.40 1.20 -6.46
C TRP A 30 7.84 2.46 -5.81
N TRP A 31 7.91 2.55 -4.48
CA TRP A 31 7.56 3.76 -3.76
C TRP A 31 8.40 4.96 -4.24
N ALA A 32 9.72 4.83 -4.30
CA ALA A 32 10.61 5.87 -4.79
C ALA A 32 10.26 6.35 -6.22
N LYS A 33 9.86 5.41 -7.09
CA LYS A 33 9.46 5.73 -8.48
C LYS A 33 8.25 6.68 -8.53
N LEU A 34 7.32 6.58 -7.58
CA LEU A 34 6.11 7.42 -7.53
C LEU A 34 6.40 8.89 -7.18
N PHE A 35 7.58 9.18 -6.62
CA PHE A 35 8.04 10.53 -6.28
C PHE A 35 9.04 11.09 -7.30
N LYS A 36 9.05 10.54 -8.52
CA LYS A 36 9.90 11.03 -9.59
C LYS A 36 9.52 12.47 -9.93
N GLY A 37 10.50 13.37 -9.88
CA GLY A 37 10.29 14.80 -10.14
C GLY A 37 10.01 15.63 -8.89
N ALA A 38 9.79 14.98 -7.74
CA ALA A 38 9.82 15.64 -6.44
C ALA A 38 11.24 16.14 -6.12
N THR A 39 11.34 17.13 -5.25
CA THR A 39 12.63 17.62 -4.74
C THR A 39 13.38 16.53 -3.97
N PRO A 40 14.72 16.65 -3.80
CA PRO A 40 15.48 15.68 -3.00
C PRO A 40 14.97 15.55 -1.56
N GLU A 41 14.49 16.66 -0.98
CA GLU A 41 13.92 16.69 0.38
C GLU A 41 12.60 15.90 0.43
N GLU A 42 11.69 16.13 -0.52
CA GLU A 42 10.42 15.39 -0.60
C GLU A 42 10.64 13.88 -0.86
N GLN A 43 11.60 13.52 -1.72
CA GLN A 43 11.95 12.11 -1.94
C GLN A 43 12.51 11.46 -0.68
N THR A 44 13.31 12.20 0.11
CA THR A 44 13.85 11.71 1.38
C THR A 44 12.73 11.53 2.39
N THR A 45 11.86 12.53 2.58
CA THR A 45 10.71 12.44 3.49
C THR A 45 9.76 11.30 3.10
N ALA A 46 9.49 11.12 1.81
CA ALA A 46 8.65 10.03 1.34
C ALA A 46 9.25 8.66 1.68
N LEU A 47 10.56 8.48 1.50
CA LEU A 47 11.25 7.23 1.81
C LEU A 47 11.31 6.98 3.32
N GLU A 48 11.61 8.00 4.13
CA GLU A 48 11.63 7.89 5.59
C GLU A 48 10.25 7.51 6.14
N LEU A 49 9.18 8.15 5.65
CA LEU A 49 7.81 7.82 6.04
C LEU A 49 7.48 6.37 5.67
N PHE A 50 7.87 5.93 4.49
CA PHE A 50 7.65 4.56 4.05
C PHE A 50 8.41 3.54 4.90
N ASP A 51 9.69 3.77 5.15
CA ASP A 51 10.55 2.89 5.95
C ASP A 51 10.03 2.82 7.41
N ASP A 52 9.61 3.94 8.01
CA ASP A 52 9.08 4.02 9.38
C ASP A 52 7.74 3.28 9.52
N ARG A 53 6.79 3.53 8.61
CA ARG A 53 5.45 2.91 8.66
C ARG A 53 5.49 1.42 8.38
N THR A 54 6.31 0.98 7.42
CA THR A 54 6.46 -0.46 7.13
C THR A 54 7.17 -1.20 8.28
N SER A 55 8.15 -0.57 8.92
CA SER A 55 8.81 -1.11 10.13
C SER A 55 7.82 -1.27 11.29
N THR A 56 6.96 -0.27 11.50
CA THR A 56 5.92 -0.30 12.54
C THR A 56 4.91 -1.41 12.29
N ILE A 57 4.41 -1.54 11.05
CA ILE A 57 3.48 -2.60 10.65
C ILE A 57 4.07 -3.99 10.96
N ARG A 58 5.33 -4.21 10.59
CA ARG A 58 6.02 -5.49 10.85
C ARG A 58 6.20 -5.76 12.34
N SER A 59 6.61 -4.75 13.10
CA SER A 59 6.82 -4.90 14.55
C SER A 59 5.52 -5.27 15.26
N ASN A 60 4.40 -4.66 14.87
CA ASN A 60 3.09 -4.99 15.40
C ASN A 60 2.58 -6.37 14.94
N SER A 61 2.86 -6.77 13.69
CA SER A 61 2.53 -8.10 13.19
C SER A 61 3.27 -9.20 13.98
N ASN A 62 4.57 -9.02 14.23
CA ASN A 62 5.35 -9.97 15.01
C ASN A 62 4.88 -10.04 16.48
N ALA A 63 4.52 -8.89 17.07
CA ALA A 63 3.98 -8.85 18.43
C ALA A 63 2.60 -9.52 18.54
N ALA A 64 1.75 -9.39 17.52
CA ALA A 64 0.47 -10.07 17.44
C ALA A 64 0.67 -11.60 17.34
N ASP A 65 1.62 -12.08 16.54
CA ASP A 65 1.91 -13.52 16.42
C ASP A 65 2.43 -14.16 17.72
N GLU A 66 3.16 -13.41 18.56
CA GLU A 66 3.74 -13.93 19.80
C GLU A 66 2.75 -13.91 21.00
N CYS A 67 1.75 -13.02 20.99
CA CYS A 67 0.80 -12.82 22.09
C CYS A 67 -0.59 -12.40 21.58
N ALA A 68 -1.14 -13.14 20.60
CA ALA A 68 -2.44 -12.86 20.02
C ALA A 68 -3.55 -12.97 21.08
N THR A 69 -4.03 -11.82 21.55
CA THR A 69 -5.32 -11.66 22.21
C THR A 69 -6.23 -10.88 21.25
N PRO A 70 -7.56 -10.99 21.37
CA PRO A 70 -8.48 -10.21 20.53
C PRO A 70 -8.24 -8.68 20.61
N GLU A 71 -7.70 -8.20 21.73
CA GLU A 71 -7.42 -6.78 21.97
C GLU A 71 -6.11 -6.34 21.31
N THR A 72 -5.08 -7.19 21.28
CA THR A 72 -3.83 -6.90 20.56
C THR A 72 -4.02 -7.01 19.05
N ASP A 73 -4.91 -7.89 18.59
CA ASP A 73 -5.29 -8.05 17.18
C ASP A 73 -6.04 -6.81 16.65
N ALA A 74 -7.07 -6.33 17.36
CA ALA A 74 -7.80 -5.11 16.99
C ALA A 74 -6.91 -3.85 17.02
N ALA A 75 -5.96 -3.77 17.95
CA ALA A 75 -4.98 -2.69 17.99
C ALA A 75 -4.03 -2.77 16.78
N ALA A 76 -3.51 -3.96 16.45
CA ALA A 76 -2.63 -4.18 15.31
C ALA A 76 -3.33 -3.85 13.98
N GLU A 77 -4.59 -4.26 13.81
CA GLU A 77 -5.42 -3.90 12.66
C GLU A 77 -5.65 -2.39 12.56
N GLY A 78 -5.94 -1.74 13.69
CA GLY A 78 -6.08 -0.27 13.75
C GLY A 78 -4.82 0.46 13.32
N TYR A 79 -3.64 0.01 13.78
CA TYR A 79 -2.35 0.57 13.37
C TYR A 79 -2.04 0.32 11.90
N TYR A 80 -2.33 -0.89 11.40
CA TYR A 80 -2.17 -1.23 10.00
C TYR A 80 -2.98 -0.27 9.12
N ASN A 81 -4.28 -0.12 9.41
CA ASN A 81 -5.16 0.76 8.65
C ASN A 81 -4.73 2.22 8.72
N HIS A 82 -4.26 2.69 9.88
CA HIS A 82 -3.76 4.04 10.05
C HIS A 82 -2.48 4.30 9.24
N ALA A 83 -1.51 3.39 9.27
CA ALA A 83 -0.25 3.51 8.53
C ALA A 83 -0.48 3.52 7.00
N ILE A 84 -1.40 2.67 6.51
CA ILE A 84 -1.83 2.68 5.11
C ILE A 84 -2.48 4.02 4.75
N ALA A 85 -3.36 4.56 5.60
CA ALA A 85 -4.05 5.81 5.34
C ALA A 85 -3.06 6.99 5.22
N GLU A 86 -2.08 7.08 6.13
CA GLU A 86 -1.07 8.15 6.08
C GLU A 86 -0.19 8.07 4.83
N LEU A 87 0.28 6.88 4.46
CA LEU A 87 1.06 6.68 3.24
C LEU A 87 0.23 7.02 1.99
N ALA A 88 -1.03 6.58 1.96
CA ALA A 88 -1.93 6.87 0.85
C ALA A 88 -2.22 8.37 0.72
N GLU A 89 -2.42 9.07 1.83
CA GLU A 89 -2.65 10.51 1.83
C GLU A 89 -1.40 11.28 1.38
N HIS A 90 -0.21 10.88 1.83
CA HIS A 90 1.05 11.47 1.39
C HIS A 90 1.24 11.32 -0.12
N LEU A 91 1.03 10.12 -0.65
CA LEU A 91 1.09 9.84 -2.08
C LEU A 91 0.01 10.61 -2.87
N ALA A 92 -1.22 10.65 -2.38
CA ALA A 92 -2.33 11.33 -3.05
C ALA A 92 -2.09 12.84 -3.18
N ARG A 93 -1.53 13.48 -2.14
CA ARG A 93 -1.14 14.89 -2.18
C ARG A 93 -0.04 15.15 -3.20
N HIS A 94 0.96 14.26 -3.28
CA HIS A 94 2.00 14.37 -4.29
C HIS A 94 1.42 14.25 -5.71
N LEU A 95 0.55 13.26 -5.96
CA LEU A 95 -0.07 13.04 -7.26
C LEU A 95 -1.07 14.12 -7.67
N ASP A 96 -1.74 14.76 -6.71
CA ASP A 96 -2.62 15.89 -7.00
C ASP A 96 -1.84 17.12 -7.49
N ALA A 97 -0.63 17.32 -6.94
CA ALA A 97 0.32 18.34 -7.42
C ALA A 97 1.03 17.93 -8.73
N HIS A 98 1.23 16.63 -8.95
CA HIS A 98 1.96 16.05 -10.08
C HIS A 98 1.09 15.05 -10.87
N ARG A 99 -0.01 15.56 -11.46
CA ARG A 99 -1.00 14.71 -12.14
C ARG A 99 -0.44 13.96 -13.35
N GLU A 100 0.69 14.39 -13.89
CA GLU A 100 1.44 13.70 -14.93
C GLU A 100 1.93 12.30 -14.50
N LEU A 101 2.00 12.03 -13.19
CA LEU A 101 2.43 10.75 -12.61
C LEU A 101 1.29 9.75 -12.40
N LEU A 102 0.04 10.14 -12.62
CA LEU A 102 -1.12 9.22 -12.51
C LEU A 102 -0.98 7.95 -13.37
N PRO A 103 -0.41 7.98 -14.60
CA PRO A 103 -0.15 6.76 -15.36
C PRO A 103 0.82 5.79 -14.67
N ASP A 104 1.87 6.30 -14.01
CA ASP A 104 2.83 5.48 -13.26
C ASP A 104 2.15 4.82 -12.05
N LEU A 105 1.21 5.52 -11.39
CA LEU A 105 0.39 4.94 -10.32
C LEU A 105 -0.46 3.77 -10.83
N TYR A 106 -1.15 3.92 -11.97
CA TYR A 106 -1.99 2.85 -12.51
C TYR A 106 -1.18 1.65 -12.98
N GLU A 107 -0.04 1.87 -13.63
CA GLU A 107 0.87 0.79 -14.01
C GLU A 107 1.32 0.01 -12.78
N LEU A 108 1.64 0.71 -11.68
CA LEU A 108 2.05 0.08 -10.44
C LEU A 108 0.90 -0.68 -9.77
N ARG A 109 -0.32 -0.11 -9.78
CA ARG A 109 -1.53 -0.78 -9.29
C ARG A 109 -1.74 -2.13 -9.99
N ASP A 110 -1.66 -2.16 -11.32
CA ASP A 110 -1.86 -3.40 -12.08
C ASP A 110 -0.77 -4.43 -11.77
N LYS A 111 0.48 -4.00 -11.62
CA LYS A 111 1.61 -4.86 -11.21
C LYS A 111 1.40 -5.48 -9.83
N VAL A 112 1.01 -4.65 -8.86
CA VAL A 112 0.71 -5.09 -7.50
C VAL A 112 -0.40 -6.12 -7.49
N ILE A 113 -1.52 -5.86 -8.19
CA ILE A 113 -2.65 -6.79 -8.28
C ILE A 113 -2.20 -8.12 -8.86
N LYS A 114 -1.40 -8.09 -9.94
CA LYS A 114 -0.87 -9.30 -10.58
C LYS A 114 -0.03 -10.12 -9.60
N ILE A 115 0.88 -9.47 -8.85
CA ILE A 115 1.76 -10.16 -7.90
C ILE A 115 0.96 -10.72 -6.71
N GLN A 116 -0.05 -10.00 -6.22
CA GLN A 116 -0.95 -10.53 -5.21
C GLN A 116 -1.73 -11.76 -5.71
N GLN A 117 -2.22 -11.72 -6.95
CA GLN A 117 -2.88 -12.87 -7.57
C GLN A 117 -1.92 -14.06 -7.72
N GLU A 118 -0.69 -13.83 -8.19
CA GLU A 118 0.36 -14.86 -8.32
C GLU A 118 0.72 -15.47 -6.95
N ASN A 119 0.93 -14.64 -5.93
CA ASN A 119 1.22 -15.08 -4.56
C ASN A 119 0.06 -15.90 -3.95
N ASN A 120 -1.19 -15.55 -4.24
CA ASN A 120 -2.36 -16.30 -3.78
C ASN A 120 -2.51 -17.65 -4.48
N VAL A 121 -2.11 -17.73 -5.75
CA VAL A 121 -2.06 -18.99 -6.53
C VAL A 121 -0.94 -19.90 -6.01
N GLU A 122 0.26 -19.37 -5.73
CA GLU A 122 1.41 -20.14 -5.25
C GLU A 122 1.25 -20.66 -3.80
N LYS A 123 0.53 -19.92 -2.93
CA LYS A 123 0.22 -20.37 -1.56
C LYS A 123 -0.83 -21.48 -1.47
N GLY A 124 -1.28 -22.03 -2.60
CA GLY A 124 -2.28 -23.10 -2.62
C GLY A 124 -3.68 -22.64 -2.18
N GLN A 125 -3.94 -21.33 -2.09
CA GLN A 125 -5.28 -20.77 -1.98
C GLN A 125 -5.93 -20.68 -3.38
N ALA A 126 -5.92 -21.79 -4.12
CA ALA A 126 -6.84 -21.99 -5.21
C ALA A 126 -8.20 -22.40 -4.60
N GLY A 127 -8.88 -21.48 -3.93
CA GLY A 127 -10.15 -21.79 -3.28
C GLY A 127 -10.75 -20.65 -2.48
N VAL A 128 -11.87 -20.15 -2.99
CA VAL A 128 -12.88 -19.31 -2.33
C VAL A 128 -12.64 -17.79 -2.34
N PHE A 129 -12.73 -17.20 -3.53
CA PHE A 129 -13.35 -15.87 -3.66
C PHE A 129 -14.87 -16.05 -3.45
N ASN A 130 -15.36 -15.98 -2.20
CA ASN A 130 -16.78 -15.80 -1.88
C ASN A 130 -17.02 -14.35 -1.39
N GLY A 131 -16.80 -13.40 -2.30
CA GLY A 131 -17.28 -12.03 -2.17
C GLY A 131 -17.65 -11.55 -3.56
N PRO A 132 -18.85 -10.98 -3.78
CA PRO A 132 -19.29 -10.63 -5.12
C PRO A 132 -18.35 -9.56 -5.70
N ILE A 133 -17.75 -9.87 -6.85
CA ILE A 133 -17.16 -8.84 -7.72
C ILE A 133 -18.35 -8.05 -8.29
N THR A 134 -18.85 -7.08 -7.54
CA THR A 134 -19.75 -6.07 -8.10
C THR A 134 -18.90 -5.09 -8.90
N ASN A 135 -18.65 -5.45 -10.16
CA ASN A 135 -18.40 -4.48 -11.22
C ASN A 135 -19.67 -3.63 -11.35
N ASN A 136 -19.72 -2.48 -10.69
CA ASN A 136 -20.69 -1.44 -11.01
C ASN A 136 -19.95 -0.30 -11.70
N PHE A 137 -19.72 -0.47 -13.00
CA PHE A 137 -19.65 0.66 -13.92
C PHE A 137 -21.07 0.92 -14.39
N ASN A 138 -21.68 2.00 -13.90
CA ASN A 138 -22.80 2.67 -14.54
C ASN A 138 -22.73 4.16 -14.25
#